data_AF-A0A7S2H177-F1
#
_entry.id   AF-A0A7S2H177-F1
#
_cell.length_a   1.000
_cell.length_b   1.000
_cell.length_c   1.000
_cell.angle_alpha   90.00
_cell.angle_beta   90.00
_cell.angle_gamma   90.00
#
_symmetry.space_group_name_H-M   'P 1'
#
loop_
_entity.id
_entity.type
_entity.pdbx_description
1 polymer ?
#
loop_
_entity_poly.entity_id
_entity_poly.type
_entity_poly.pdbx_seq_one_letter_code
_entity_poly.pdbx_strand_id
1 'polypeptide(L)'
;ASFRQLRGLQKTSEVEQHRRANASEDSGSEPGVCCYSAEDSKDVCGTCYPDAIATDSQCSLKQHCSGCGGTWCRSVCVMGAADPKDKCGSAFDTGIAEKDSFCAKDATTCAQCNGAWCKSGTKKASHVRKVDQDQDEDAARTATAGFCCYRSDEADMCGACADVATDATCSTEANCGTCGGTWCAGPKCVTGFADAASPCTSAYPEGGVAEADSYCGKSEDACSHCSGSWCPSHSIKYFEADEGKETPSTGADDDDKEPSEDAPTDDDTPAPADGDDDTPAPADGDGTPAPTDEEDHTV
;
A
#
# COMPACT_ATOMS: atom_id res chain seq x y z
N ALA A 1 -72.65 24.19 3.18
CA ALA A 1 -71.44 23.97 2.37
C ALA A 1 -70.78 22.69 2.85
N SER A 2 -70.73 21.66 2.00
CA SER A 2 -70.19 20.34 2.31
C SER A 2 -68.98 20.14 1.41
N PHE A 3 -67.79 20.06 2.01
CA PHE A 3 -66.57 19.73 1.29
C PHE A 3 -66.32 18.23 1.41
N ARG A 4 -66.37 17.57 0.25
CA ARG A 4 -66.01 16.16 0.05
C ARG A 4 -64.50 16.00 0.23
N GLN A 5 -64.10 15.10 1.12
CA GLN A 5 -62.77 14.51 1.14
C GLN A 5 -62.62 13.54 -0.03
N LEU A 6 -61.63 13.76 -0.89
CA LEU A 6 -61.20 12.77 -1.86
C LEU A 6 -59.67 12.74 -1.95
N ARG A 7 -59.16 11.53 -1.70
CA ARG A 7 -58.04 10.86 -2.37
C ARG A 7 -56.63 11.28 -1.99
N GLY A 8 -55.92 10.33 -1.39
CA GLY A 8 -54.47 10.29 -1.27
C GLY A 8 -54.00 8.96 -0.68
N LEU A 9 -54.42 7.83 -1.28
CA LEU A 9 -54.17 6.48 -0.75
C LEU A 9 -53.63 5.55 -1.84
N GLN A 10 -52.59 5.97 -2.57
CA GLN A 10 -51.85 5.11 -3.50
C GLN A 10 -50.42 5.62 -3.66
N LYS A 11 -49.49 5.23 -2.78
CA LYS A 11 -48.03 5.24 -3.06
C LYS A 11 -47.12 4.62 -1.97
N THR A 12 -47.55 3.58 -1.25
CA THR A 12 -46.70 2.94 -0.22
C THR A 12 -46.09 1.60 -0.63
N SER A 13 -46.49 0.97 -1.75
CA SER A 13 -45.99 -0.37 -2.10
C SER A 13 -44.67 -0.39 -2.87
N GLU A 14 -44.33 0.64 -3.65
CA GLU A 14 -43.05 0.68 -4.38
C GLU A 14 -41.86 1.12 -3.51
N VAL A 15 -42.10 1.93 -2.47
CA VAL A 15 -41.04 2.41 -1.57
C VAL A 15 -40.53 1.30 -0.63
N GLU A 16 -41.39 0.36 -0.22
CA GLU A 16 -40.95 -0.80 0.59
C GLU A 16 -40.13 -1.81 -0.21
N GLN A 17 -40.34 -1.93 -1.52
CA GLN A 17 -39.60 -2.90 -2.35
C GLN A 17 -38.16 -2.43 -2.62
N HIS A 18 -37.90 -1.12 -2.72
CA HIS A 18 -36.53 -0.60 -2.76
C HIS A 18 -35.81 -0.66 -1.42
N ARG A 19 -36.53 -0.54 -0.29
CA ARG A 19 -35.91 -0.71 1.04
C ARG A 19 -35.49 -2.15 1.34
N ARG A 20 -36.17 -3.15 0.76
CA ARG A 20 -35.78 -4.56 0.87
C ARG A 20 -34.67 -4.99 -0.10
N ALA A 21 -34.41 -4.22 -1.16
CA ALA A 21 -33.30 -4.47 -2.07
C ALA A 21 -31.95 -3.90 -1.57
N ASN A 22 -31.97 -2.91 -0.67
CA ASN A 22 -30.76 -2.29 -0.09
C ASN A 22 -30.50 -2.70 1.38
N ALA A 23 -31.27 -3.63 1.93
CA ALA A 23 -31.09 -4.14 3.30
C ALA A 23 -30.37 -5.51 3.34
N SER A 24 -29.71 -5.91 2.25
CA SER A 24 -28.87 -7.12 2.20
C SER A 24 -27.36 -6.84 2.16
N GLU A 25 -26.93 -5.60 2.42
CA GLU A 25 -25.54 -5.16 2.22
C GLU A 25 -24.74 -4.89 3.51
N ASP A 26 -25.25 -5.24 4.69
CA ASP A 26 -24.50 -5.05 5.94
C ASP A 26 -24.60 -6.26 6.88
N SER A 27 -24.06 -7.38 6.41
CA SER A 27 -23.54 -8.38 7.34
C SER A 27 -22.05 -8.48 7.05
N GLY A 28 -21.24 -7.85 7.90
CA GLY A 28 -19.78 -7.76 7.83
C GLY A 28 -19.06 -9.12 7.76
N SER A 29 -19.30 -9.84 6.67
CA SER A 29 -18.62 -11.08 6.31
C SER A 29 -17.22 -10.67 5.89
N GLU A 30 -16.32 -10.68 6.86
CA GLU A 30 -14.89 -10.52 6.61
C GLU A 30 -14.49 -11.42 5.44
N PRO A 31 -13.93 -10.86 4.36
CA PRO A 31 -13.65 -11.62 3.16
C PRO A 31 -12.70 -12.76 3.49
N GLY A 32 -12.93 -13.92 2.90
CA GLY A 32 -12.16 -15.11 3.22
C GLY A 32 -12.66 -16.33 2.48
N VAL A 33 -11.97 -17.44 2.72
CA VAL A 33 -12.30 -18.76 2.19
C VAL A 33 -12.24 -19.77 3.31
N CYS A 34 -13.06 -20.82 3.24
CA CYS A 34 -12.94 -21.94 4.16
C CYS A 34 -11.91 -22.94 3.64
N CYS A 35 -10.93 -23.28 4.47
CA CYS A 35 -9.92 -24.29 4.17
C CYS A 35 -10.09 -25.53 5.05
N TYR A 36 -10.26 -26.70 4.44
CA TYR A 36 -10.46 -27.96 5.19
C TYR A 36 -9.15 -28.65 5.59
N SER A 37 -8.10 -28.46 4.80
CA SER A 37 -6.81 -29.10 5.02
C SER A 37 -5.67 -28.31 4.39
N ALA A 38 -4.50 -28.48 4.96
CA ALA A 38 -3.31 -27.71 4.62
C ALA A 38 -2.05 -28.56 4.81
N GLU A 39 -0.94 -28.14 4.21
CA GLU A 39 0.36 -28.79 4.37
C GLU A 39 0.84 -28.73 5.83
N ASP A 40 0.69 -27.58 6.48
CA ASP A 40 0.95 -27.39 7.90
C ASP A 40 -0.36 -27.11 8.65
N SER A 41 -0.73 -28.01 9.56
CA SER A 41 -1.91 -27.86 10.40
C SER A 41 -1.83 -26.70 11.41
N LYS A 42 -0.63 -26.16 11.65
CA LYS A 42 -0.44 -24.94 12.45
C LYS A 42 -0.60 -23.66 11.63
N ASP A 43 -0.53 -23.77 10.30
CA ASP A 43 -0.70 -22.68 9.36
C ASP A 43 -1.66 -23.06 8.23
N VAL A 44 -2.90 -23.38 8.63
CA VAL A 44 -3.92 -23.86 7.70
C VAL A 44 -4.16 -22.85 6.57
N CYS A 45 -4.10 -21.56 6.88
CA CYS A 45 -4.43 -20.52 5.93
C CYS A 45 -3.29 -20.14 4.98
N GLY A 46 -2.04 -20.20 5.44
CA GLY A 46 -0.87 -20.02 4.59
C GLY A 46 -0.57 -21.22 3.71
N THR A 47 -0.89 -22.43 4.17
CA THR A 47 -0.53 -23.68 3.49
C THR A 47 -1.73 -24.50 3.01
N CYS A 48 -2.90 -23.87 2.88
CA CYS A 48 -4.13 -24.48 2.41
C CYS A 48 -3.94 -25.15 1.04
N TYR A 49 -4.30 -26.42 0.91
CA TYR A 49 -4.24 -27.07 -0.39
C TYR A 49 -5.28 -26.48 -1.36
N PRO A 50 -4.96 -26.32 -2.66
CA PRO A 50 -5.90 -25.76 -3.63
C PRO A 50 -7.24 -26.53 -3.72
N ASP A 51 -7.21 -27.85 -3.58
CA ASP A 51 -8.37 -28.74 -3.59
C ASP A 51 -9.11 -28.82 -2.24
N ALA A 52 -8.51 -28.28 -1.18
CA ALA A 52 -9.11 -28.20 0.15
C ALA A 52 -9.88 -26.89 0.42
N ILE A 53 -10.04 -26.06 -0.60
CA ILE A 53 -10.80 -24.81 -0.51
C ILE A 53 -12.27 -25.12 -0.79
N ALA A 54 -13.15 -24.68 0.09
CA ALA A 54 -14.58 -24.73 -0.14
C ALA A 54 -14.96 -23.85 -1.34
N THR A 55 -15.32 -24.48 -2.46
CA THR A 55 -15.92 -23.83 -3.62
C THR A 55 -17.37 -24.31 -3.69
N ASP A 56 -18.33 -23.39 -3.65
CA ASP A 56 -19.76 -23.64 -3.91
C ASP A 56 -20.51 -24.58 -2.93
N SER A 57 -20.35 -24.36 -1.61
CA SER A 57 -21.15 -25.07 -0.60
C SER A 57 -21.51 -24.16 0.57
N GLN A 58 -22.42 -24.60 1.46
CA GLN A 58 -22.69 -23.87 2.71
C GLN A 58 -21.39 -23.58 3.47
N CYS A 59 -20.39 -24.47 3.37
CA CYS A 59 -19.09 -24.32 4.02
C CYS A 59 -18.22 -23.19 3.47
N SER A 60 -18.50 -22.65 2.27
CA SER A 60 -17.79 -21.47 1.75
C SER A 60 -18.22 -20.18 2.46
N LEU A 61 -19.24 -20.24 3.31
CA LEU A 61 -19.68 -19.14 4.16
C LEU A 61 -18.96 -19.19 5.51
N LYS A 62 -18.51 -18.03 6.00
CA LYS A 62 -17.77 -17.89 7.26
C LYS A 62 -18.47 -18.59 8.43
N GLN A 63 -19.77 -18.34 8.60
CA GLN A 63 -20.54 -18.89 9.72
C GLN A 63 -20.69 -20.42 9.68
N HIS A 64 -20.44 -21.07 8.55
CA HIS A 64 -20.59 -22.52 8.38
C HIS A 64 -19.25 -23.26 8.27
N CYS A 65 -18.15 -22.55 7.99
CA CYS A 65 -16.84 -23.16 7.79
C CYS A 65 -16.42 -24.08 8.94
N SER A 66 -16.55 -23.63 10.18
CA SER A 66 -16.21 -24.44 11.36
C SER A 66 -17.10 -25.67 11.50
N GLY A 67 -18.38 -25.58 11.12
CA GLY A 67 -19.31 -26.72 11.13
C GLY A 67 -18.97 -27.79 10.09
N CYS A 68 -18.21 -27.41 9.06
CA CYS A 68 -17.69 -28.31 8.05
C CYS A 68 -16.28 -28.83 8.38
N GLY A 69 -15.76 -28.54 9.57
CA GLY A 69 -14.42 -28.94 9.99
C GLY A 69 -13.27 -28.16 9.33
N GLY A 70 -13.58 -27.03 8.69
CA GLY A 70 -12.58 -26.15 8.10
C GLY A 70 -12.19 -24.98 9.00
N THR A 71 -11.15 -24.27 8.59
CA THR A 71 -10.72 -22.99 9.18
C THR A 71 -11.04 -21.85 8.22
N TRP A 72 -11.65 -20.79 8.74
CA TRP A 72 -11.92 -19.58 7.95
C TRP A 72 -10.63 -18.78 7.77
N CYS A 73 -10.15 -18.73 6.54
CA CYS A 73 -8.94 -18.03 6.16
C CYS A 73 -9.32 -16.69 5.57
N ARG A 74 -9.13 -15.63 6.37
CA ARG A 74 -9.38 -14.25 5.96
C ARG A 74 -8.55 -13.95 4.71
N SER A 75 -9.06 -13.15 3.78
CA SER A 75 -8.29 -12.65 2.65
C SER A 75 -7.86 -11.20 2.91
N VAL A 76 -6.69 -10.84 2.41
CA VAL A 76 -6.07 -9.51 2.55
C VAL A 76 -5.48 -9.09 1.21
N CYS A 77 -5.43 -7.78 0.96
CA CYS A 77 -4.74 -7.25 -0.21
C CYS A 77 -3.26 -7.05 0.09
N VAL A 78 -2.38 -7.70 -0.68
CA VAL A 78 -0.93 -7.51 -0.61
C VAL A 78 -0.49 -6.62 -1.76
N MET A 79 -0.04 -5.41 -1.41
CA MET A 79 0.49 -4.43 -2.35
C MET A 79 2.02 -4.56 -2.49
N GLY A 80 2.72 -4.80 -1.37
CA GLY A 80 4.18 -4.92 -1.31
C GLY A 80 4.66 -6.32 -0.89
N ALA A 81 5.64 -6.85 -1.61
CA ALA A 81 6.21 -8.16 -1.39
C ALA A 81 7.68 -8.22 -1.86
N ALA A 82 8.46 -9.17 -1.36
CA ALA A 82 9.86 -9.33 -1.75
C ALA A 82 10.02 -9.85 -3.18
N ASP A 83 9.14 -10.75 -3.63
CA ASP A 83 9.04 -11.19 -5.02
C ASP A 83 7.72 -10.67 -5.61
N PRO A 84 7.76 -9.76 -6.61
CA PRO A 84 6.54 -9.25 -7.25
C PRO A 84 5.74 -10.32 -8.00
N LYS A 85 6.34 -11.49 -8.34
CA LYS A 85 5.65 -12.62 -8.97
C LYS A 85 4.95 -13.54 -7.96
N ASP A 86 5.38 -13.52 -6.69
CA ASP A 86 4.78 -14.27 -5.59
C ASP A 86 4.42 -13.31 -4.44
N LYS A 87 3.50 -12.38 -4.72
CA LYS A 87 3.06 -11.40 -3.72
C LYS A 87 2.50 -12.06 -2.46
N CYS A 88 1.77 -13.16 -2.60
CA CYS A 88 1.13 -13.81 -1.46
C CYS A 88 2.13 -14.57 -0.57
N GLY A 89 3.10 -15.26 -1.16
CA GLY A 89 4.13 -16.00 -0.41
C GLY A 89 5.26 -15.13 0.15
N SER A 90 5.48 -13.94 -0.42
CA SER A 90 6.59 -13.05 -0.04
C SER A 90 6.17 -11.67 0.48
N ALA A 91 4.90 -11.53 0.89
CA ALA A 91 4.33 -10.28 1.40
C ALA A 91 5.15 -9.68 2.56
N PHE A 92 5.35 -8.37 2.55
CA PHE A 92 5.85 -7.64 3.71
C PHE A 92 4.70 -7.33 4.68
N ASP A 93 4.98 -7.28 5.99
CA ASP A 93 3.99 -6.88 6.99
C ASP A 93 3.44 -5.46 6.70
N THR A 94 4.30 -4.54 6.24
CA THR A 94 3.92 -3.19 5.79
C THR A 94 3.32 -3.14 4.38
N GLY A 95 3.42 -4.24 3.64
CA GLY A 95 2.89 -4.36 2.28
C GLY A 95 1.45 -4.84 2.22
N ILE A 96 0.81 -5.12 3.36
CA ILE A 96 -0.59 -5.54 3.45
C ILE A 96 -1.48 -4.31 3.66
N ALA A 97 -2.54 -4.19 2.87
CA ALA A 97 -3.51 -3.11 3.01
C ALA A 97 -4.25 -3.17 4.35
N GLU A 98 -4.47 -2.01 4.97
CA GLU A 98 -5.21 -1.91 6.23
C GLU A 98 -6.66 -2.40 6.06
N LYS A 99 -7.20 -3.06 7.10
CA LYS A 99 -8.49 -3.78 7.05
C LYS A 99 -9.65 -2.98 6.45
N ASP A 100 -9.74 -1.70 6.77
CA ASP A 100 -10.84 -0.82 6.38
C ASP A 100 -10.45 0.14 5.23
N SER A 101 -9.27 -0.05 4.66
CA SER A 101 -8.84 0.71 3.48
C SER A 101 -9.60 0.27 2.24
N PHE A 102 -9.69 1.18 1.26
CA PHE A 102 -10.25 0.89 -0.05
C PHE A 102 -9.70 -0.41 -0.64
N CYS A 103 -8.37 -0.57 -0.64
CA CYS A 103 -7.69 -1.73 -1.21
C CYS A 103 -8.01 -3.06 -0.50
N ALA A 104 -8.48 -3.04 0.75
CA ALA A 104 -8.81 -4.23 1.54
C ALA A 104 -10.29 -4.63 1.47
N LYS A 105 -11.10 -3.97 0.63
CA LYS A 105 -12.53 -4.25 0.51
C LYS A 105 -12.81 -5.60 -0.16
N ASP A 106 -12.20 -5.84 -1.32
CA ASP A 106 -12.39 -7.04 -2.12
C ASP A 106 -11.27 -7.20 -3.16
N ALA A 107 -11.26 -8.33 -3.86
CA ALA A 107 -10.23 -8.67 -4.85
C ALA A 107 -10.18 -7.68 -6.04
N THR A 108 -11.33 -7.15 -6.46
CA THR A 108 -11.41 -6.18 -7.57
C THR A 108 -10.76 -4.87 -7.15
N THR A 109 -11.12 -4.39 -5.96
CA THR A 109 -10.59 -3.15 -5.41
C THR A 109 -9.10 -3.27 -5.09
N CYS A 110 -8.64 -4.43 -4.62
CA CYS A 110 -7.22 -4.70 -4.44
C CYS A 110 -6.42 -4.63 -5.74
N ALA A 111 -6.96 -5.16 -6.85
CA ALA A 111 -6.32 -5.09 -8.16
C ALA A 111 -6.16 -3.63 -8.65
N GLN A 112 -7.12 -2.75 -8.33
CA GLN A 112 -7.02 -1.31 -8.63
C GLN A 112 -5.88 -0.62 -7.87
N CYS A 113 -5.50 -1.16 -6.71
CA CYS A 113 -4.32 -0.73 -5.95
C CYS A 113 -3.02 -1.42 -6.37
N ASN A 114 -2.99 -2.10 -7.52
CA ASN A 114 -1.87 -2.95 -7.96
C ASN A 114 -1.49 -4.04 -6.96
N GLY A 115 -2.44 -4.46 -6.11
CA GLY A 115 -2.26 -5.53 -5.14
C GLY A 115 -2.67 -6.90 -5.66
N ALA A 116 -2.30 -7.93 -4.92
CA ALA A 116 -2.80 -9.29 -5.08
C ALA A 116 -3.71 -9.65 -3.90
N TRP A 117 -4.85 -10.27 -4.19
CA TRP A 117 -5.77 -10.73 -3.15
C TRP A 117 -5.31 -12.08 -2.60
N CYS A 118 -4.74 -12.04 -1.40
CA CYS A 118 -4.04 -13.17 -0.79
C CYS A 118 -4.77 -13.70 0.43
N LYS A 119 -4.58 -14.97 0.75
CA LYS A 119 -5.12 -15.56 1.98
C LYS A 119 -4.24 -15.18 3.16
N SER A 120 -4.81 -14.45 4.11
CA SER A 120 -4.21 -14.13 5.40
C SER A 120 -3.93 -15.42 6.15
N GLY A 121 -2.68 -15.62 6.51
CA GLY A 121 -2.17 -16.90 6.95
C GLY A 121 -0.82 -17.21 6.35
N THR A 122 -0.40 -16.54 5.27
CA THR A 122 0.97 -16.62 4.76
C THR A 122 1.97 -16.05 5.77
N LYS A 123 2.21 -16.75 6.88
CA LYS A 123 3.27 -16.38 7.80
C LYS A 123 4.59 -16.83 7.21
N LYS A 124 5.25 -15.79 6.71
CA LYS A 124 6.66 -15.48 6.91
C LYS A 124 7.61 -16.45 6.21
N ALA A 125 8.15 -15.97 5.10
CA ALA A 125 9.51 -16.28 4.70
C ALA A 125 10.54 -15.84 5.78
N SER A 126 10.46 -16.42 6.99
CA SER A 126 11.60 -16.57 7.88
C SER A 126 12.32 -17.90 7.64
N HIS A 127 11.72 -18.79 6.82
CA HIS A 127 12.42 -19.86 6.16
C HIS A 127 12.34 -19.66 4.66
N VAL A 128 13.29 -18.88 4.13
CA VAL A 128 13.99 -19.30 2.92
C VAL A 128 14.21 -20.80 3.10
N ARG A 129 13.46 -21.63 2.35
CA ARG A 129 13.86 -23.03 2.19
C ARG A 129 15.30 -22.91 1.73
N LYS A 130 16.24 -23.41 2.54
CA LYS A 130 17.52 -23.89 2.03
C LYS A 130 17.17 -24.99 1.04
N VAL A 131 16.71 -24.62 -0.14
CA VAL A 131 17.02 -25.38 -1.33
C VAL A 131 18.53 -25.32 -1.36
N ASP A 132 19.18 -26.47 -1.35
CA ASP A 132 20.59 -26.63 -1.64
C ASP A 132 20.86 -26.15 -3.08
N GLN A 133 20.69 -24.85 -3.29
CA GLN A 133 21.12 -24.09 -4.45
C GLN A 133 22.42 -23.42 -4.01
N ASP A 134 23.43 -24.27 -3.82
CA ASP A 134 24.79 -23.84 -4.02
C ASP A 134 24.86 -23.22 -5.41
N GLN A 135 25.29 -21.95 -5.46
CA GLN A 135 25.54 -21.08 -6.62
C GLN A 135 24.36 -20.16 -7.00
N ASP A 136 24.58 -18.86 -6.75
CA ASP A 136 23.93 -17.66 -7.32
C ASP A 136 23.05 -16.75 -6.42
N GLU A 137 23.15 -16.83 -5.08
CA GLU A 137 22.53 -15.86 -4.13
C GLU A 137 23.52 -14.90 -3.42
N ASP A 138 24.55 -14.41 -4.14
CA ASP A 138 25.45 -13.34 -3.64
C ASP A 138 25.32 -12.01 -4.42
N ALA A 139 24.40 -11.90 -5.38
CA ALA A 139 24.29 -10.72 -6.25
C ALA A 139 23.26 -9.66 -5.80
N ALA A 140 22.37 -9.96 -4.84
CA ALA A 140 21.25 -9.08 -4.48
C ALA A 140 21.34 -8.44 -3.08
N ARG A 141 22.30 -8.85 -2.25
CA ARG A 141 22.59 -8.11 -1.02
C ARG A 141 23.54 -6.97 -1.35
N THR A 142 23.11 -5.76 -0.99
CA THR A 142 23.91 -4.52 -0.86
C THR A 142 24.26 -3.73 -2.12
N ALA A 143 23.31 -3.54 -3.05
CA ALA A 143 23.40 -2.39 -3.97
C ALA A 143 23.52 -1.05 -3.20
N THR A 144 23.05 -1.00 -1.95
CA THR A 144 23.09 0.18 -1.09
C THR A 144 24.38 0.38 -0.29
N ALA A 145 25.12 -0.68 0.03
CA ALA A 145 26.29 -0.53 0.90
C ALA A 145 27.46 0.09 0.15
N GLY A 146 27.48 -0.02 -1.17
CA GLY A 146 28.65 0.27 -2.00
C GLY A 146 29.35 -0.98 -2.44
N PHE A 147 30.44 -0.79 -3.18
CA PHE A 147 31.23 -1.87 -3.75
C PHE A 147 32.71 -1.50 -3.69
N CYS A 148 33.57 -2.51 -3.62
CA CYS A 148 35.00 -2.28 -3.68
C CYS A 148 35.50 -2.35 -5.12
N CYS A 149 36.10 -1.26 -5.61
CA CYS A 149 36.66 -1.20 -6.96
C CYS A 149 38.18 -1.33 -6.93
N TYR A 150 38.76 -2.31 -7.63
CA TYR A 150 40.21 -2.46 -7.72
C TYR A 150 40.85 -1.60 -8.80
N ARG A 151 40.16 -1.46 -9.94
CA ARG A 151 40.70 -0.80 -11.13
C ARG A 151 39.62 -0.06 -11.90
N SER A 152 40.01 1.08 -12.43
CA SER A 152 39.26 1.86 -13.40
C SER A 152 40.24 2.34 -14.47
N ASP A 153 39.74 2.47 -15.69
CA ASP A 153 40.48 3.03 -16.81
C ASP A 153 40.43 4.57 -16.82
N GLU A 154 39.68 5.17 -15.89
CA GLU A 154 39.47 6.60 -15.76
C GLU A 154 39.93 7.15 -14.41
N ALA A 155 39.98 8.48 -14.28
CA ALA A 155 40.29 9.14 -13.01
C ALA A 155 39.22 8.89 -11.94
N ASP A 156 37.97 8.61 -12.35
CA ASP A 156 36.89 8.23 -11.45
C ASP A 156 36.83 6.70 -11.32
N MET A 157 37.33 6.19 -10.19
CA MET A 157 37.29 4.76 -9.90
C MET A 157 35.87 4.22 -9.71
N CYS A 158 34.94 5.06 -9.25
CA CYS A 158 33.61 4.62 -8.85
C CYS A 158 32.58 4.76 -9.97
N GLY A 159 32.79 5.69 -10.90
CA GLY A 159 31.96 5.81 -12.11
C GLY A 159 32.26 4.74 -13.16
N ALA A 160 33.53 4.34 -13.32
CA ALA A 160 33.99 3.48 -14.40
C ALA A 160 34.72 2.21 -13.90
N CYS A 161 34.27 1.66 -12.77
CA CYS A 161 34.93 0.49 -12.19
C CYS A 161 34.93 -0.71 -13.15
N ALA A 162 36.12 -1.17 -13.52
CA ALA A 162 36.30 -2.31 -14.42
C ALA A 162 36.39 -3.65 -13.66
N ASP A 163 36.78 -3.61 -12.39
CA ASP A 163 37.09 -4.79 -11.58
C ASP A 163 36.52 -4.63 -10.16
N VAL A 164 35.29 -5.12 -9.96
CA VAL A 164 34.57 -5.07 -8.68
C VAL A 164 34.88 -6.31 -7.86
N ALA A 165 35.23 -6.12 -6.58
CA ALA A 165 35.48 -7.23 -5.66
C ALA A 165 34.19 -8.05 -5.44
N THR A 166 34.26 -9.33 -5.78
CA THR A 166 33.17 -10.30 -5.57
C THR A 166 33.41 -11.19 -4.36
N ASP A 167 34.62 -11.21 -3.82
CA ASP A 167 34.94 -11.99 -2.63
C ASP A 167 34.49 -11.26 -1.36
N ALA A 168 33.89 -12.01 -0.43
CA ALA A 168 33.41 -11.49 0.86
C ALA A 168 34.53 -10.87 1.71
N THR A 169 35.80 -11.21 1.44
CA THR A 169 36.94 -10.62 2.16
C THR A 169 37.15 -9.16 1.79
N CYS A 170 36.93 -8.76 0.54
CA CYS A 170 37.22 -7.42 0.05
C CYS A 170 35.98 -6.63 -0.38
N SER A 171 34.81 -7.26 -0.49
CA SER A 171 33.54 -6.60 -0.84
C SER A 171 32.91 -5.77 0.29
N THR A 172 33.63 -5.52 1.38
CA THR A 172 33.19 -4.67 2.49
C THR A 172 34.01 -3.39 2.57
N GLU A 173 33.38 -2.29 3.00
CA GLU A 173 34.04 -0.99 3.18
C GLU A 173 35.32 -1.09 4.01
N ALA A 174 35.24 -1.82 5.12
CA ALA A 174 36.34 -1.97 6.08
C ALA A 174 37.58 -2.67 5.47
N ASN A 175 37.37 -3.56 4.50
CA ASN A 175 38.44 -4.39 3.94
C ASN A 175 38.86 -3.97 2.54
N CYS A 176 38.06 -3.17 1.83
CA CYS A 176 38.36 -2.78 0.46
C CYS A 176 39.76 -2.15 0.33
N GLY A 177 40.10 -1.24 1.23
CA GLY A 177 41.40 -0.58 1.23
C GLY A 177 42.57 -1.53 1.54
N THR A 178 42.37 -2.57 2.36
CA THR A 178 43.43 -3.53 2.68
C THR A 178 43.70 -4.49 1.52
N CYS A 179 42.70 -4.70 0.66
CA CYS A 179 42.83 -5.44 -0.59
C CYS A 179 43.36 -4.59 -1.76
N GLY A 180 43.67 -3.31 -1.52
CA GLY A 180 44.17 -2.39 -2.54
C GLY A 180 43.10 -1.83 -3.48
N GLY A 181 41.82 -1.97 -3.13
CA GLY A 181 40.72 -1.32 -3.84
C GLY A 181 40.31 0.02 -3.21
N THR A 182 39.45 0.74 -3.92
CA THR A 182 38.77 1.94 -3.46
C THR A 182 37.30 1.62 -3.20
N TRP A 183 36.81 1.96 -2.01
CA TRP A 183 35.40 1.77 -1.69
C TRP A 183 34.55 2.83 -2.40
N CYS A 184 33.56 2.38 -3.15
CA CYS A 184 32.64 3.19 -3.90
C CYS A 184 31.26 3.11 -3.26
N ALA A 185 30.79 4.23 -2.70
CA ALA A 185 29.46 4.29 -2.13
C ALA A 185 28.39 3.90 -3.15
N GLY A 186 27.43 3.08 -2.73
CA GLY A 186 26.36 2.61 -3.59
C GLY A 186 25.46 3.76 -4.05
N PRO A 187 24.60 3.56 -5.06
CA PRO A 187 23.55 4.53 -5.36
C PRO A 187 22.70 4.88 -4.13
N LYS A 188 22.20 6.11 -4.09
CA LYS A 188 21.34 6.63 -3.02
C LYS A 188 20.06 7.21 -3.62
N CYS A 189 19.00 7.20 -2.82
CA CYS A 189 17.74 7.82 -3.19
C CYS A 189 17.78 9.32 -2.91
N VAL A 190 17.61 10.15 -3.95
CA VAL A 190 17.45 11.60 -3.83
C VAL A 190 15.96 11.93 -3.80
N THR A 191 15.45 12.31 -2.62
CA THR A 191 14.04 12.63 -2.37
C THR A 191 13.74 14.12 -2.42
N GLY A 192 14.76 14.98 -2.36
CA GLY A 192 14.62 16.43 -2.44
C GLY A 192 15.69 17.05 -3.34
N PHE A 193 15.24 17.78 -4.36
CA PHE A 193 16.09 18.38 -5.39
C PHE A 193 15.49 19.70 -5.91
N ALA A 194 16.36 20.58 -6.44
CA ALA A 194 15.96 21.87 -6.99
C ALA A 194 15.46 21.79 -8.45
N ASP A 195 15.93 20.81 -9.22
CA ASP A 195 15.53 20.59 -10.62
C ASP A 195 15.05 19.14 -10.84
N ALA A 196 13.76 19.00 -11.13
CA ALA A 196 13.14 17.70 -11.41
C ALA A 196 13.65 17.03 -12.69
N ALA A 197 14.22 17.79 -13.64
CA ALA A 197 14.85 17.20 -14.82
C ALA A 197 16.24 16.61 -14.50
N SER A 198 16.86 17.05 -13.40
CA SER A 198 18.24 16.70 -13.04
C SER A 198 18.37 16.44 -11.52
N PRO A 199 17.60 15.50 -10.95
CA PRO A 199 17.51 15.32 -9.50
C PRO A 199 18.85 14.95 -8.87
N CYS A 200 19.64 14.12 -9.55
CA CYS A 200 20.96 13.72 -9.05
C CYS A 200 21.93 14.90 -8.95
N THR A 201 21.85 15.89 -9.85
CA THR A 201 22.79 17.01 -9.86
C THR A 201 22.26 18.27 -9.18
N SER A 202 21.08 18.21 -8.57
CA SER A 202 20.44 19.34 -7.90
C SER A 202 19.89 18.98 -6.51
N ALA A 203 20.45 17.94 -5.89
CA ALA A 203 20.00 17.44 -4.59
C ALA A 203 20.16 18.51 -3.50
N TYR A 204 19.22 18.60 -2.56
CA TYR A 204 19.40 19.44 -1.37
C TYR A 204 20.39 18.80 -0.38
N PRO A 205 21.27 19.58 0.26
CA PRO A 205 22.27 19.06 1.20
C PRO A 205 21.65 18.44 2.46
N GLU A 206 20.58 19.06 2.98
CA GLU A 206 19.86 18.58 4.16
C GLU A 206 18.52 17.98 3.75
N GLY A 207 18.27 16.73 4.12
CA GLY A 207 17.01 16.02 3.84
C GLY A 207 16.74 15.69 2.36
N GLY A 208 17.61 16.10 1.43
CA GLY A 208 17.45 15.83 0.01
C GLY A 208 17.85 14.42 -0.43
N VAL A 209 18.63 13.70 0.39
CA VAL A 209 19.08 12.33 0.14
C VAL A 209 18.62 11.45 1.30
N ALA A 210 17.93 10.35 1.00
CA ALA A 210 17.45 9.43 2.00
C ALA A 210 18.61 8.69 2.67
N GLU A 211 18.51 8.49 3.99
CA GLU A 211 19.44 7.68 4.76
C GLU A 211 19.45 6.23 4.24
N ALA A 212 20.62 5.59 4.20
CA ALA A 212 20.79 4.26 3.63
C ALA A 212 19.95 3.17 4.33
N ASP A 213 19.64 3.37 5.61
CA ASP A 213 18.82 2.47 6.43
C ASP A 213 17.32 2.82 6.44
N SER A 214 16.94 3.98 5.88
CA SER A 214 15.54 4.38 5.70
C SER A 214 14.83 3.50 4.65
N TYR A 215 13.50 3.48 4.65
CA TYR A 215 12.75 2.76 3.62
C TYR A 215 13.15 3.20 2.20
N CYS A 216 13.16 4.51 1.94
CA CYS A 216 13.48 5.07 0.63
C CYS A 216 14.93 4.83 0.20
N GLY A 217 15.86 4.75 1.15
CA GLY A 217 17.28 4.53 0.87
C GLY A 217 17.65 3.09 0.55
N LYS A 218 16.77 2.11 0.78
CA LYS A 218 17.14 0.68 0.68
C LYS A 218 17.28 0.16 -0.74
N SER A 219 16.45 0.62 -1.67
CA SER A 219 16.43 0.14 -3.05
C SER A 219 15.86 1.19 -4.01
N GLU A 220 16.10 1.00 -5.30
CA GLU A 220 15.53 1.82 -6.38
C GLU A 220 13.99 1.80 -6.38
N ASP A 221 13.38 0.63 -6.16
CA ASP A 221 11.93 0.50 -6.05
C ASP A 221 11.39 1.29 -4.85
N ALA A 222 12.01 1.14 -3.69
CA ALA A 222 11.58 1.87 -2.49
C ALA A 222 11.77 3.39 -2.64
N CYS A 223 12.84 3.80 -3.35
CA CYS A 223 13.06 5.19 -3.71
C CYS A 223 11.93 5.75 -4.58
N SER A 224 11.51 4.99 -5.59
CA SER A 224 10.40 5.35 -6.48
C SER A 224 9.08 5.50 -5.71
N HIS A 225 8.86 4.67 -4.68
CA HIS A 225 7.71 4.80 -3.77
C HIS A 225 7.74 6.07 -2.90
N CYS A 226 8.92 6.63 -2.68
CA CYS A 226 9.09 7.89 -1.95
C CYS A 226 9.12 9.13 -2.87
N SER A 227 8.76 8.96 -4.15
CA SER A 227 8.89 10.01 -5.17
C SER A 227 10.34 10.52 -5.34
N GLY A 228 11.32 9.68 -5.01
CA GLY A 228 12.73 10.00 -5.16
C GLY A 228 13.29 9.49 -6.48
N SER A 229 14.54 9.87 -6.76
CA SER A 229 15.32 9.37 -7.90
C SER A 229 16.53 8.58 -7.40
N TRP A 230 16.74 7.39 -7.97
CA TRP A 230 17.87 6.53 -7.60
C TRP A 230 19.13 6.98 -8.34
N CYS A 231 20.06 7.59 -7.61
CA CYS A 231 21.22 8.27 -8.18
C CYS A 231 22.51 7.57 -7.76
N PRO A 232 23.44 7.31 -8.70
CA PRO A 232 24.79 6.87 -8.34
C PRO A 232 25.44 7.89 -7.40
N SER A 233 26.02 7.47 -6.28
CA SER A 233 26.55 8.40 -5.27
C SER A 233 27.54 9.42 -5.84
N HIS A 234 28.37 9.03 -6.81
CA HIS A 234 29.35 9.92 -7.45
C HIS A 234 28.69 10.97 -8.39
N SER A 235 27.48 10.70 -8.85
CA SER A 235 26.69 11.63 -9.68
C SER A 235 25.88 12.63 -8.84
N ILE A 236 25.81 12.43 -7.52
CA ILE A 236 25.06 13.31 -6.63
C ILE A 236 25.83 14.62 -6.45
N LYS A 237 25.27 15.72 -6.94
CA LYS A 237 25.76 17.07 -6.70
C LYS A 237 24.73 17.83 -5.89
N TYR A 238 25.22 18.51 -4.85
CA TYR A 238 24.38 19.33 -4.01
C TYR A 238 24.17 20.69 -4.64
N PHE A 239 22.93 21.15 -4.65
CA PHE A 239 22.59 22.51 -5.01
C PHE A 239 23.13 23.43 -3.93
N GLU A 240 24.17 24.21 -4.25
CA GLU A 240 24.57 25.34 -3.43
C GLU A 240 23.52 26.43 -3.67
N ALA A 241 22.63 26.61 -2.69
CA ALA A 241 21.74 27.76 -2.72
C ALA A 241 22.64 29.01 -2.70
N ASP A 242 22.66 29.74 -3.82
CA ASP A 242 23.23 31.09 -3.87
C ASP A 242 22.59 31.86 -2.71
N GLU A 243 23.37 32.15 -1.66
CA GLU A 243 22.92 32.73 -0.38
C GLU A 243 22.28 34.14 -0.50
N GLY A 244 21.96 34.59 -1.72
CA GLY A 244 21.34 35.88 -2.01
C GLY A 244 20.08 35.82 -2.86
N LYS A 245 19.54 34.64 -3.22
CA LYS A 245 18.28 34.56 -3.98
C LYS A 245 17.19 33.98 -3.11
N GLU A 246 16.43 34.89 -2.49
CA GLU A 246 15.24 34.57 -1.70
C GLU A 246 14.40 33.52 -2.45
N THR A 247 14.26 32.35 -1.84
CA THR A 247 13.35 31.30 -2.30
C THR A 247 11.99 31.94 -2.55
N PRO A 248 11.32 31.68 -3.69
CA PRO A 248 9.93 32.07 -3.86
C PRO A 248 9.14 31.32 -2.78
N SER A 249 8.86 32.03 -1.69
CA SER A 249 8.03 31.55 -0.62
C SER A 249 6.70 31.21 -1.25
N THR A 250 6.36 29.92 -1.31
CA THR A 250 4.98 29.49 -1.51
C THR A 250 4.23 29.80 -0.21
N GLY A 251 4.16 31.09 0.12
CA GLY A 251 3.28 31.64 1.13
C GLY A 251 1.88 31.61 0.56
N ALA A 252 1.13 30.59 0.95
CA ALA A 252 -0.31 30.66 0.98
C ALA A 252 -0.67 31.57 2.16
N ASP A 253 -0.78 32.88 1.93
CA ASP A 253 -1.49 33.81 2.82
C ASP A 253 -1.87 35.08 2.04
N ASP A 254 -3.18 35.26 1.89
CA ASP A 254 -3.94 36.51 1.86
C ASP A 254 -3.53 37.68 0.94
N ASP A 255 -4.25 37.80 -0.18
CA ASP A 255 -4.62 39.12 -0.72
C ASP A 255 -6.16 39.25 -0.75
N ASP A 256 -6.66 39.79 0.36
CA ASP A 256 -7.79 40.71 0.41
C ASP A 256 -7.80 41.61 -0.84
N LYS A 257 -8.69 41.31 -1.79
CA LYS A 257 -9.03 42.22 -2.87
C LYS A 257 -10.49 42.64 -2.72
N GLU A 258 -10.67 43.83 -2.14
CA GLU A 258 -11.96 44.53 -2.16
C GLU A 258 -12.48 44.70 -3.60
N PRO A 259 -13.82 44.64 -3.79
CA PRO A 259 -14.43 44.66 -5.11
C PRO A 259 -14.49 46.09 -5.68
N SER A 260 -13.89 46.30 -6.85
CA SER A 260 -14.18 47.46 -7.69
C SER A 260 -15.43 47.19 -8.53
N GLU A 261 -16.41 48.06 -8.37
CA GLU A 261 -17.69 48.07 -9.07
C GLU A 261 -17.55 48.28 -10.60
N ASP A 262 -18.54 47.76 -11.33
CA ASP A 262 -18.97 48.08 -12.70
C ASP A 262 -18.18 47.58 -13.93
N ALA A 263 -18.66 46.46 -14.49
CA ALA A 263 -18.86 46.32 -15.94
C ALA A 263 -19.93 45.23 -16.24
N PRO A 264 -20.94 45.51 -17.09
CA PRO A 264 -21.93 44.52 -17.49
C PRO A 264 -21.42 43.69 -18.67
N THR A 265 -21.36 42.37 -18.52
CA THR A 265 -21.38 41.44 -19.65
C THR A 265 -22.54 40.49 -19.47
N ASP A 266 -23.60 40.75 -20.23
CA ASP A 266 -24.65 39.78 -20.55
C ASP A 266 -23.99 38.55 -21.21
N ASP A 267 -23.97 37.42 -20.51
CA ASP A 267 -23.82 36.12 -21.15
C ASP A 267 -24.77 35.11 -20.46
N ASP A 268 -25.90 34.93 -21.15
CA ASP A 268 -26.92 33.91 -20.91
C ASP A 268 -26.30 32.51 -20.99
N THR A 269 -25.98 31.91 -19.85
CA THR A 269 -25.76 30.46 -19.75
C THR A 269 -26.66 29.87 -18.66
N PRO A 270 -27.61 28.98 -18.99
CA PRO A 270 -28.51 28.38 -18.01
C PRO A 270 -27.79 27.35 -17.12
N ALA A 271 -27.90 27.56 -15.82
CA ALA A 271 -27.44 26.64 -14.78
C ALA A 271 -28.31 25.37 -14.74
N PRO A 272 -27.72 24.18 -14.50
CA PRO A 272 -28.46 23.03 -13.99
C PRO A 272 -28.80 23.25 -12.51
N ALA A 273 -30.02 22.86 -12.16
CA ALA A 273 -30.64 23.03 -10.86
C ALA A 273 -29.85 22.39 -9.71
N ASP A 274 -29.67 23.17 -8.64
CA ASP A 274 -29.31 22.72 -7.31
C ASP A 274 -30.39 21.77 -6.77
N GLY A 275 -29.97 20.60 -6.32
CA GLY A 275 -30.77 19.69 -5.51
C GLY A 275 -30.45 19.92 -4.04
N ASP A 276 -31.42 20.45 -3.30
CA ASP A 276 -31.43 20.49 -1.84
C ASP A 276 -31.41 19.06 -1.27
N ASP A 277 -30.31 18.67 -0.62
CA ASP A 277 -30.26 17.46 0.20
C ASP A 277 -30.36 17.85 1.69
N ASP A 278 -31.60 17.96 2.14
CA ASP A 278 -32.00 17.97 3.55
C ASP A 278 -31.52 16.67 4.20
N THR A 279 -30.39 16.75 4.91
CA THR A 279 -29.90 15.66 5.77
C THR A 279 -30.57 15.76 7.15
N PRO A 280 -31.50 14.86 7.53
CA PRO A 280 -32.01 14.82 8.90
C PRO A 280 -31.01 14.14 9.85
N ALA A 281 -30.81 14.76 11.01
CA ALA A 281 -30.02 14.24 12.12
C ALA A 281 -30.53 12.85 12.59
N PRO A 282 -29.64 11.91 12.94
CA PRO A 282 -30.05 10.64 13.52
C PRO A 282 -30.55 10.86 14.95
N ALA A 283 -31.74 10.32 15.22
CA ALA A 283 -32.35 10.27 16.53
C ALA A 283 -31.72 9.14 17.35
N ASP A 284 -31.31 9.47 18.58
CA ASP A 284 -30.99 8.52 19.64
C ASP A 284 -32.21 7.61 19.90
N GLY A 285 -31.98 6.29 19.88
CA GLY A 285 -33.04 5.28 19.95
C GLY A 285 -32.57 3.96 20.54
N ASP A 286 -32.59 3.95 21.87
CA ASP A 286 -32.58 2.85 22.83
C ASP A 286 -33.29 1.55 22.39
N GLY A 287 -32.76 0.37 22.78
CA GLY A 287 -33.55 -0.87 22.81
C GLY A 287 -32.83 -2.19 22.53
N THR A 288 -31.93 -2.63 23.40
CA THR A 288 -31.45 -4.03 23.42
C THR A 288 -32.32 -4.85 24.38
N PRO A 289 -33.11 -5.84 23.91
CA PRO A 289 -33.68 -6.85 24.80
C PRO A 289 -32.63 -7.91 25.15
N ALA A 290 -32.57 -8.25 26.44
CA ALA A 290 -31.78 -9.35 26.98
C ALA A 290 -32.31 -10.72 26.46
N PRO A 291 -31.43 -11.67 26.12
CA PRO A 291 -31.83 -13.08 26.06
C PRO A 291 -31.87 -13.65 27.48
N THR A 292 -33.08 -14.08 27.85
CA THR A 292 -33.38 -14.92 29.02
C THR A 292 -33.06 -16.39 28.74
N ASP A 293 -32.63 -17.05 29.82
CA ASP A 293 -32.86 -18.47 30.17
C ASP A 293 -32.09 -19.55 29.38
N GLU A 294 -31.17 -20.23 30.06
CA GLU A 294 -31.37 -21.52 30.79
C GLU A 294 -31.38 -22.70 29.80
N GLU A 295 -30.36 -23.55 29.88
CA GLU A 295 -30.61 -24.95 30.21
C GLU A 295 -29.32 -25.61 30.73
N ASP A 296 -29.41 -25.99 32.00
CA ASP A 296 -28.55 -26.90 32.73
C ASP A 296 -28.64 -28.30 32.11
N HIS A 297 -27.51 -28.88 31.73
CA HIS A 297 -27.41 -30.34 31.62
C HIS A 297 -26.10 -30.81 32.24
N THR A 298 -26.21 -31.12 33.52
CA THR A 298 -25.40 -32.10 34.22
C THR A 298 -25.81 -33.52 33.79
N VAL A 299 -24.86 -34.31 33.25
CA VAL A 299 -24.63 -35.75 33.56
C VAL A 299 -23.16 -36.06 33.30
#